data_AF-A0A382F5D4-F1
#
_entry.id   AF-A0A382F5D4-F1
#
_cell.length_a   1.000
_cell.length_b   1.000
_cell.length_c   1.000
_cell.angle_alpha   90.00
_cell.angle_beta   90.00
_cell.angle_gamma   90.00
#
_symmetry.space_group_name_H-M   'P 1'
#
loop_
_entity.id
_entity.type
_entity.pdbx_description
1 polymer ?
#
loop_
_entity_poly.entity_id
_entity_poly.type
_entity_poly.pdbx_seq_one_letter_code
_entity_poly.pdbx_strand_id
1 'polypeptide(L)'
;MVQYSEYDDDIWTDGCGSLSKRIHKRQKEIKTGEEYSILNPLYEGTIFEQILTDLRGTRARVMIKEEKTAYSVHSDVTSRCHIALETNSDAYFVYPKEQQVFHIPADGNVYIVDTTRPHTFVNCGPDR
;
A
#
# COMPACT_ATOMS: atom_id res chain seq x y z
N MET A 1 -7.04 -3.47 -8.09
CA MET A 1 -6.54 -3.71 -6.71
C MET A 1 -6.22 -5.20 -6.61
N VAL A 2 -5.38 -5.66 -5.67
CA VAL A 2 -5.06 -7.12 -5.59
C VAL A 2 -6.13 -7.84 -4.79
N GLN A 3 -6.62 -7.23 -3.71
CA GLN A 3 -7.84 -7.67 -3.03
C GLN A 3 -9.02 -6.76 -3.40
N TYR A 4 -10.20 -7.00 -2.85
CA TYR A 4 -11.36 -6.10 -2.84
C TYR A 4 -12.29 -6.51 -1.68
N SER A 5 -13.32 -5.73 -1.42
CA SER A 5 -14.34 -6.02 -0.41
C SER A 5 -15.63 -6.50 -1.06
N GLU A 6 -16.46 -7.23 -0.32
CA GLU A 6 -17.80 -7.64 -0.79
C GLU A 6 -18.77 -6.45 -0.96
N TYR A 7 -18.37 -5.24 -0.57
CA TYR A 7 -19.21 -4.03 -0.51
C TYR A 7 -18.98 -3.07 -1.68
N ASP A 8 -18.21 -3.44 -2.71
CA ASP A 8 -18.09 -2.68 -3.97
C ASP A 8 -18.28 -3.60 -5.17
N ASP A 9 -19.01 -3.12 -6.16
CA ASP A 9 -19.15 -3.81 -7.44
C ASP A 9 -17.89 -3.60 -8.32
N ASP A 10 -17.12 -2.53 -8.09
CA ASP A 10 -15.88 -2.25 -8.85
C ASP A 10 -14.65 -2.89 -8.19
N ILE A 11 -14.46 -4.17 -8.48
CA ILE A 11 -13.32 -4.97 -8.01
C ILE A 11 -11.93 -4.44 -8.46
N TRP A 12 -11.89 -3.52 -9.44
CA TRP A 12 -10.64 -3.00 -10.00
C TRP A 12 -10.09 -1.82 -9.22
N THR A 13 -10.98 -0.97 -8.71
CA THR A 13 -10.59 0.23 -7.96
C THR A 13 -10.98 0.20 -6.49
N ASP A 14 -11.69 -0.84 -6.04
CA ASP A 14 -12.08 -0.97 -4.65
C ASP A 14 -10.85 -0.94 -3.72
N GLY A 15 -10.95 -0.21 -2.60
CA GLY A 15 -9.85 -0.03 -1.64
C GLY A 15 -8.71 0.89 -2.07
N CYS A 16 -8.71 1.42 -3.30
CA CYS A 16 -7.80 2.48 -3.72
C CYS A 16 -8.10 3.83 -3.02
N GLY A 17 -7.06 4.65 -2.85
CA GLY A 17 -7.19 5.99 -2.26
C GLY A 17 -7.31 6.01 -0.74
N SER A 18 -7.84 7.11 -0.21
CA SER A 18 -7.95 7.37 1.22
C SER A 18 -9.22 6.76 1.80
N LEU A 19 -9.07 5.85 2.76
CA LEU A 19 -10.18 5.20 3.46
C LEU A 19 -11.07 6.22 4.16
N SER A 20 -10.50 7.24 4.81
CA SER A 20 -11.28 8.26 5.52
C SER A 20 -12.27 8.99 4.61
N LYS A 21 -11.95 9.15 3.32
CA LYS A 21 -12.85 9.75 2.33
C LYS A 21 -13.95 8.79 1.83
N ARG A 22 -13.68 7.47 1.72
CA ARG A 22 -14.66 6.47 1.22
C ARG A 22 -15.60 5.94 2.31
N ILE A 23 -15.08 5.67 3.51
CA ILE A 23 -15.83 5.14 4.68
C ILE A 23 -17.05 6.02 5.00
N HIS A 24 -16.95 7.34 4.80
CA HIS A 24 -18.04 8.26 5.12
C HIS A 24 -19.13 8.39 4.05
N LYS A 25 -18.93 7.88 2.83
CA LYS A 25 -19.83 8.20 1.70
C LYS A 25 -20.43 7.00 0.96
N ARG A 26 -19.73 5.86 0.90
CA ARG A 26 -20.16 4.70 0.08
C ARG A 26 -20.18 3.36 0.80
N GLN A 27 -19.29 3.11 1.76
CA GLN A 27 -19.09 1.79 2.37
C GLN A 27 -18.93 1.95 3.89
N LYS A 28 -20.05 1.91 4.62
CA LYS A 28 -20.06 2.13 6.08
C LYS A 28 -19.57 0.90 6.85
N GLU A 29 -19.61 -0.24 6.19
CA GLU A 29 -19.22 -1.56 6.66
C GLU A 29 -17.70 -1.65 6.80
N ILE A 30 -16.96 -0.86 6.01
CA ILE A 30 -15.50 -0.82 6.02
C ILE A 30 -15.02 0.07 7.15
N LYS A 31 -14.33 -0.50 8.14
CA LYS A 31 -13.86 0.25 9.32
C LYS A 31 -12.35 0.34 9.38
N THR A 32 -11.67 -0.78 9.16
CA THR A 32 -10.22 -0.92 9.39
C THR A 32 -9.47 -1.14 8.08
N GLY A 33 -10.17 -1.59 7.03
CA GLY A 33 -9.57 -2.04 5.78
C GLY A 33 -9.33 -3.55 5.75
N GLU A 34 -9.61 -4.27 6.84
CA GLU A 34 -9.58 -5.73 6.86
C GLU A 34 -10.66 -6.34 5.97
N GLU A 35 -11.72 -5.57 5.69
CA GLU A 35 -12.81 -5.96 4.81
C GLU A 35 -12.34 -6.13 3.34
N TYR A 36 -11.22 -5.54 2.96
CA TYR A 36 -10.58 -5.77 1.65
C TYR A 36 -9.75 -7.06 1.67
N SER A 37 -10.43 -8.20 1.78
CA SER A 37 -9.77 -9.51 1.97
C SER A 37 -9.97 -10.48 0.79
N ILE A 38 -10.89 -10.19 -0.12
CA ILE A 38 -11.22 -11.08 -1.24
C ILE A 38 -10.19 -10.90 -2.36
N LEU A 39 -9.55 -11.98 -2.83
CA LEU A 39 -8.61 -11.91 -3.95
C LEU A 39 -9.33 -11.52 -5.24
N ASN A 40 -8.78 -10.55 -5.98
CA ASN A 40 -9.26 -10.23 -7.32
C ASN A 40 -8.93 -11.41 -8.27
N PRO A 41 -9.90 -11.96 -9.02
CA PRO A 41 -9.72 -13.14 -9.88
C PRO A 41 -8.57 -13.03 -10.89
N LEU A 42 -8.16 -11.81 -11.27
CA LEU A 42 -7.00 -11.58 -12.12
C LEU A 42 -5.69 -12.17 -11.56
N TYR A 43 -5.60 -12.30 -10.23
CA TYR A 43 -4.40 -12.76 -9.54
C TYR A 43 -4.49 -14.22 -9.07
N GLU A 44 -5.57 -14.94 -9.39
CA GLU A 44 -5.73 -16.36 -9.07
C GLU A 44 -4.63 -17.19 -9.75
N GLY A 45 -4.00 -18.09 -8.99
CA GLY A 45 -2.88 -18.92 -9.43
C GLY A 45 -1.55 -18.17 -9.60
N THR A 46 -1.49 -16.88 -9.26
CA THR A 46 -0.27 -16.07 -9.40
C THR A 46 0.55 -15.99 -8.11
N ILE A 47 1.77 -15.45 -8.20
CA ILE A 47 2.61 -15.20 -7.02
C ILE A 47 1.94 -14.24 -6.01
N PHE A 48 1.05 -13.36 -6.45
CA PHE A 48 0.33 -12.46 -5.55
C PHE A 48 -0.61 -13.22 -4.60
N GLU A 49 -1.30 -14.24 -5.10
CA GLU A 49 -2.14 -15.12 -4.27
C GLU A 49 -1.30 -15.85 -3.21
N GLN A 50 -0.14 -16.37 -3.60
CA GLN A 50 0.78 -17.06 -2.68
C GLN A 50 1.28 -16.12 -1.59
N ILE A 51 1.77 -14.93 -1.97
CA ILE A 51 2.24 -13.91 -1.02
C ILE A 51 1.12 -13.53 -0.03
N LEU A 52 -0.12 -13.37 -0.50
CA LEU A 52 -1.25 -13.03 0.37
C LEU A 52 -1.62 -14.17 1.32
N THR A 53 -1.55 -15.40 0.85
CA THR A 53 -1.78 -16.59 1.66
C THR A 53 -0.73 -16.70 2.78
N ASP A 54 0.54 -16.47 2.45
CA ASP A 54 1.66 -16.56 3.38
C ASP A 54 1.65 -15.42 4.41
N LEU A 55 1.45 -14.18 3.96
CA LEU A 55 1.47 -13.00 4.82
C LEU A 55 0.15 -12.76 5.56
N ARG A 56 -0.95 -13.38 5.10
CA ARG A 56 -2.32 -13.13 5.58
C ARG A 56 -2.68 -11.64 5.57
N GLY A 57 -2.20 -10.94 4.55
CA GLY A 57 -2.40 -9.50 4.38
C GLY A 57 -3.81 -9.17 3.88
N THR A 58 -4.29 -7.99 4.26
CA THR A 58 -5.53 -7.39 3.74
C THR A 58 -5.21 -6.09 3.00
N ARG A 59 -6.13 -5.65 2.16
CA ARG A 59 -6.05 -4.42 1.36
C ARG A 59 -4.78 -4.32 0.52
N ALA A 60 -4.34 -5.43 -0.06
CA ALA A 60 -3.15 -5.48 -0.87
C ALA A 60 -3.33 -4.81 -2.22
N ARG A 61 -2.36 -3.98 -2.63
CA ARG A 61 -2.43 -3.20 -3.86
C ARG A 61 -1.06 -3.05 -4.49
N VAL A 62 -1.03 -3.04 -5.82
CA VAL A 62 0.12 -2.53 -6.58
C VAL A 62 0.06 -1.00 -6.53
N MET A 63 1.20 -0.37 -6.21
CA MET A 63 1.32 1.08 -6.13
C MET A 63 2.46 1.57 -7.01
N ILE A 64 2.23 2.71 -7.65
CA ILE A 64 3.23 3.45 -8.41
C ILE A 64 3.38 4.81 -7.74
N LYS A 65 4.64 5.25 -7.57
CA LYS A 65 4.98 6.59 -7.13
C LYS A 65 5.76 7.29 -8.22
N GLU A 66 5.12 8.24 -8.89
CA GLU A 66 5.74 9.08 -9.91
C GLU A 66 7.00 9.78 -9.37
N GLU A 67 7.97 9.96 -10.24
CA GLU A 67 9.19 10.70 -9.98
C GLU A 67 8.92 12.14 -9.52
N LYS A 68 9.86 12.71 -8.78
CA LYS A 68 9.80 14.08 -8.26
C LYS A 68 8.53 14.36 -7.45
N THR A 69 7.91 13.34 -6.84
CA THR A 69 6.72 13.51 -6.01
C THR A 69 6.92 12.98 -4.59
N ALA A 70 6.21 13.60 -3.64
CA ALA A 70 6.10 13.15 -2.26
C ALA A 70 4.63 13.04 -1.86
N TYR A 71 4.33 12.29 -0.80
CA TYR A 71 3.05 12.43 -0.11
C TYR A 71 3.13 13.51 0.96
N SER A 72 1.98 14.03 1.39
CA SER A 72 1.91 14.78 2.65
C SER A 72 2.27 13.87 3.81
N VAL A 73 2.88 14.41 4.87
CA VAL A 73 3.13 13.63 6.10
C VAL A 73 1.80 13.18 6.69
N HIS A 74 1.67 11.89 6.98
CA HIS A 74 0.45 11.30 7.52
C HIS A 74 0.76 10.08 8.40
N SER A 75 -0.26 9.60 9.10
CA SER A 75 -0.25 8.35 9.85
C SER A 75 -1.37 7.46 9.33
N ASP A 76 -1.05 6.20 9.07
CA ASP A 76 -2.01 5.17 8.75
C ASP A 76 -2.61 4.58 10.04
N VAL A 77 -3.72 3.84 9.89
CA VAL A 77 -4.38 3.14 11.00
C VAL A 77 -3.65 1.87 11.45
N THR A 78 -2.84 1.29 10.56
CA THR A 78 -2.09 0.03 10.78
C THR A 78 -0.76 0.09 10.03
N SER A 79 0.22 -0.71 10.46
CA SER A 79 1.50 -0.90 9.76
C SER A 79 1.28 -1.57 8.38
N ARG A 80 2.26 -1.46 7.48
CA ARG A 80 2.16 -1.97 6.10
C ARG A 80 3.34 -2.86 5.75
N CYS A 81 3.06 -3.96 5.07
CA CYS A 81 4.07 -4.75 4.37
C CYS A 81 4.32 -4.13 2.99
N HIS A 82 5.59 -4.01 2.62
CA HIS A 82 6.05 -3.51 1.33
C HIS A 82 7.01 -4.51 0.69
N ILE A 83 6.79 -4.76 -0.60
CA ILE A 83 7.71 -5.49 -1.48
C ILE A 83 7.93 -4.54 -2.66
N ALA A 84 9.17 -4.11 -2.89
CA ALA A 84 9.48 -3.32 -4.07
C ALA A 84 9.63 -4.24 -5.28
N LEU A 85 8.79 -4.03 -6.31
CA LEU A 85 8.92 -4.71 -7.60
C LEU A 85 9.97 -4.02 -8.47
N GLU A 86 9.92 -2.69 -8.50
CA GLU A 86 10.92 -1.82 -9.08
C GLU A 86 11.13 -0.63 -8.14
N THR A 87 12.36 -0.14 -8.03
CA THR A 87 12.71 1.00 -7.19
C THR A 87 13.91 1.77 -7.78
N ASN A 88 14.29 2.87 -7.14
CA ASN A 88 15.48 3.64 -7.48
C ASN A 88 16.18 4.12 -6.21
N SER A 89 17.47 4.44 -6.32
CA SER A 89 18.29 4.87 -5.18
C SER A 89 17.75 6.11 -4.48
N ASP A 90 16.91 6.90 -5.14
CA ASP A 90 16.36 8.17 -4.66
C ASP A 90 14.90 8.06 -4.18
N ALA A 91 14.41 6.84 -3.96
CA ALA A 91 13.07 6.57 -3.41
C ALA A 91 13.14 6.14 -1.94
N TYR A 92 12.41 6.85 -1.06
CA TYR A 92 12.57 6.73 0.39
C TYR A 92 11.26 6.82 1.18
N PHE A 93 11.19 6.03 2.24
CA PHE A 93 10.38 6.34 3.41
C PHE A 93 11.10 7.35 4.29
N VAL A 94 10.38 8.37 4.74
CA VAL A 94 10.91 9.43 5.62
C VAL A 94 10.02 9.57 6.84
N TYR A 95 10.64 9.51 8.01
CA TYR A 95 10.02 9.71 9.32
C TYR A 95 10.56 11.03 9.89
N PRO A 96 9.88 12.16 9.61
CA PRO A 96 10.45 13.48 9.82
C PRO A 96 10.65 13.82 11.29
N LYS A 97 9.81 13.31 12.20
CA LYS A 97 9.95 13.58 13.64
C LYS A 97 11.20 12.93 14.22
N GLU A 98 11.55 11.76 13.69
CA GLU A 98 12.66 10.93 14.16
C GLU A 98 13.92 11.12 13.32
N GLN A 99 13.84 11.92 12.26
CA GLN A 99 14.93 12.20 11.32
C GLN A 99 15.51 10.92 10.71
N GLN A 100 14.64 9.96 10.39
CA GLN A 100 15.04 8.69 9.79
C GLN A 100 14.60 8.61 8.33
N VAL A 101 15.47 8.05 7.50
CA VAL A 101 15.24 7.83 6.07
C VAL A 101 15.62 6.40 5.73
N PHE A 102 14.78 5.72 4.96
CA PHE A 102 14.94 4.31 4.62
C PHE A 102 14.63 4.08 3.15
N HIS A 103 15.46 3.28 2.50
CA HIS A 103 15.21 2.78 1.15
C HIS A 103 14.76 1.31 1.22
N ILE A 104 13.74 0.96 0.44
CA ILE A 104 13.33 -0.45 0.27
C ILE A 104 13.86 -0.93 -1.09
N PRO A 105 14.79 -1.88 -1.11
CA PRO A 105 15.35 -2.43 -2.35
C PRO A 105 14.36 -3.38 -3.04
N ALA A 106 14.51 -3.53 -4.35
CA ALA A 106 13.80 -4.53 -5.14
C ALA A 106 14.56 -5.86 -5.14
N ASP A 107 14.70 -6.47 -3.95
CA ASP A 107 15.49 -7.67 -3.72
C ASP A 107 14.64 -8.94 -3.46
N GLY A 108 13.31 -8.81 -3.60
CA GLY A 108 12.36 -9.90 -3.36
C GLY A 108 11.97 -10.12 -1.90
N ASN A 109 12.49 -9.33 -0.95
CA ASN A 109 12.13 -9.43 0.46
C ASN A 109 10.89 -8.62 0.84
N VAL A 110 10.24 -9.04 1.92
CA VAL A 110 9.12 -8.33 2.55
C VAL A 110 9.66 -7.41 3.65
N TYR A 111 9.27 -6.14 3.61
CA TYR A 111 9.62 -5.14 4.60
C TYR A 111 8.37 -4.69 5.34
N ILE A 112 8.40 -4.77 6.67
CA ILE A 112 7.33 -4.21 7.51
C ILE A 112 7.70 -2.77 7.84
N VAL A 113 6.87 -1.84 7.38
CA VAL A 113 7.01 -0.40 7.63
C VAL A 113 5.96 -0.01 8.67
N ASP A 114 6.41 0.56 9.79
CA ASP A 114 5.49 1.11 10.78
C ASP A 114 4.92 2.44 10.31
N THR A 115 3.88 2.37 9.49
CA THR A 115 3.16 3.52 8.94
C THR A 115 2.18 4.17 9.93
N THR A 116 2.06 3.64 11.16
CA THR A 116 1.23 4.26 12.20
C THR A 116 1.89 5.54 12.73
N ARG A 117 3.23 5.60 12.67
CA ARG A 117 4.02 6.80 12.95
C ARG A 117 3.91 7.82 11.81
N PRO A 118 4.02 9.13 12.09
CA PRO A 118 3.99 10.15 11.06
C PRO A 118 5.12 9.94 10.04
N HIS A 119 4.75 9.68 8.80
CA HIS A 119 5.68 9.34 7.73
C HIS A 119 5.27 9.98 6.40
N THR A 120 6.20 10.00 5.46
CA THR A 120 5.92 10.22 4.04
C THR A 120 6.75 9.25 3.19
N PHE A 121 6.34 9.08 1.94
CA PHE A 121 7.15 8.44 0.92
C PHE A 121 7.46 9.46 -0.17
N VAL A 122 8.73 9.52 -0.58
CA VAL A 122 9.23 10.42 -1.61
C VAL A 122 9.95 9.61 -2.69
N ASN A 123 9.70 9.96 -3.94
CA ASN A 123 10.50 9.51 -5.07
C ASN A 123 11.21 10.74 -5.66
N CYS A 124 12.51 10.86 -5.38
CA CYS A 124 13.37 11.93 -5.89
C CYS A 124 14.13 11.53 -7.16
N GLY A 125 13.82 10.35 -7.73
CA GLY A 125 14.49 9.86 -8.93
C GLY A 125 14.24 10.75 -10.16
N PRO A 126 15.05 10.58 -11.22
CA PRO A 126 14.81 11.24 -12.51
C PRO A 126 13.58 10.68 -13.23
N ASP A 127 13.12 11.39 -14.26
CA ASP A 127 12.09 10.87 -15.19
C ASP A 127 12.62 9.58 -15.84
N ARG A 128 11.79 8.54 -15.88
CA ARG A 128 12.13 7.21 -16.40
C ARG A 128 11.23 6.80 -17.55
#